data_AF-A0A2H3JL43-F1
#
_entry.id   AF-A0A2H3JL43-F1
#
_cell.length_a   1.000
_cell.length_b   1.000
_cell.length_c   1.000
_cell.angle_alpha   90.00
_cell.angle_beta   90.00
_cell.angle_gamma   90.00
#
_symmetry.space_group_name_H-M   'P 1'
#
loop_
_entity.id
_entity.type
_entity.pdbx_description
1 polymer ?
#
loop_
_entity_poly.entity_id
_entity_poly.type
_entity_poly.pdbx_seq_one_letter_code
_entity_poly.pdbx_strand_id
1 'polypeptide(L)'
;MKEIIYIQAGPFANYIGTHFWNTQESYFTYDDNEEADINHDVSFREGLNHKGEPTYCPRLLLFDRKANFGTLSSSGGLYGDQDELDDDAQDSLWSGSVDEYRQDRIRKSSYHAHLDDADSTPQVDKPESVPSQAAVRYWSDYSRTFFHPRSLQRLPDLAEWENPEGDWNQGRETFERHDHASTDTALDTSLMEDSFRLSVEECDHLQGIQVLNETATFGGFIDAFLTSFRDEFPKLACLSFPLLSNSAPRKTDADDDLSLRRTINDALCLRSLDTLASMSVPLQTPSLWAPGPWLDGTSVELRSIYHTSAVLSAHIESATLPLRWKGSADDMASICGMLNWGDSGRFAHLSGALPLSSPLAPERDLAERLHDFTSDDILKDNADTRIEYARLYVARGLSPMDRRAFDRWTEPHRPIPYRQVFTSITECGAEQEHSIYAPAYPTPTSFPSFFTASPQKSYHGTPAISALSSLHTTPRTAQLFAAYAKLVEDSAHRKADVLGAMGLEKDEVKELGDSLWAMRDAYAGAEDVLDGEDEELGEDEE
;
A
#
# COMPACT_ATOMS: atom_id res chain seq x y z
N MET A 1 -6.70 17.81 -15.52
CA MET A 1 -5.81 16.78 -14.96
C MET A 1 -6.66 15.92 -14.02
N LYS A 2 -6.20 14.78 -13.49
CA LYS A 2 -6.97 14.00 -12.50
C LYS A 2 -6.02 13.64 -11.37
N GLU A 3 -5.65 14.60 -10.53
CA GLU A 3 -4.58 14.44 -9.54
C GLU A 3 -4.97 13.50 -8.40
N ILE A 4 -3.99 12.80 -7.84
CA ILE A 4 -4.14 11.92 -6.67
C ILE A 4 -3.22 12.42 -5.57
N ILE A 5 -3.76 12.52 -4.34
CA ILE A 5 -2.95 12.71 -3.14
C ILE A 5 -2.67 11.35 -2.50
N TYR A 6 -1.42 11.10 -2.18
CA TYR A 6 -0.97 9.84 -1.61
C TYR A 6 -0.70 10.01 -0.12
N ILE A 7 -1.13 9.03 0.67
CA ILE A 7 -0.92 8.97 2.11
C ILE A 7 -0.13 7.69 2.43
N GLN A 8 1.02 7.82 3.08
CA GLN A 8 1.86 6.69 3.50
C GLN A 8 2.09 6.76 5.00
N ALA A 9 1.77 5.70 5.75
CA ALA A 9 1.90 5.73 7.21
C ALA A 9 2.47 4.42 7.76
N GLY A 10 3.68 4.51 8.29
CA GLY A 10 4.40 3.40 8.91
C GLY A 10 5.67 2.97 8.18
N PRO A 11 6.64 2.36 8.89
CA PRO A 11 7.93 1.95 8.32
C PRO A 11 7.81 1.11 7.04
N PHE A 12 7.13 -0.03 7.07
CA PHE A 12 6.97 -0.92 5.93
C PHE A 12 6.17 -0.28 4.79
N ALA A 13 5.14 0.51 5.11
CA ALA A 13 4.44 1.33 4.13
C ALA A 13 5.40 2.29 3.40
N ASN A 14 6.33 2.91 4.12
CA ASN A 14 7.34 3.82 3.57
C ASN A 14 8.42 3.10 2.76
N TYR A 15 8.79 1.86 3.10
CA TYR A 15 9.64 1.01 2.27
C TYR A 15 8.98 0.69 0.91
N ILE A 16 7.70 0.30 0.92
CA ILE A 16 6.90 0.06 -0.31
C ILE A 16 6.78 1.36 -1.11
N GLY A 17 6.47 2.46 -0.41
CA GLY A 17 6.34 3.79 -0.97
C GLY A 17 7.59 4.27 -1.68
N THR A 18 8.77 4.04 -1.10
CA THR A 18 10.04 4.44 -1.72
C THR A 18 10.26 3.73 -3.06
N HIS A 19 9.98 2.42 -3.15
CA HIS A 19 10.02 1.70 -4.43
C HIS A 19 8.98 2.23 -5.42
N PHE A 20 7.80 2.61 -4.93
CA PHE A 20 6.70 3.09 -5.75
C PHE A 20 7.08 4.42 -6.41
N TRP A 21 7.65 5.35 -5.65
CA TRP A 21 8.11 6.64 -6.13
C TRP A 21 9.33 6.53 -7.04
N ASN A 22 10.29 5.68 -6.71
CA ASN A 22 11.46 5.40 -7.56
C ASN A 22 11.06 4.83 -8.93
N THR A 23 10.06 3.95 -8.95
CA THR A 23 9.51 3.41 -10.18
C THR A 23 8.87 4.52 -11.00
N GLN A 24 8.06 5.38 -10.37
CA GLN A 24 7.40 6.45 -11.08
C GLN A 24 8.36 7.52 -11.62
N GLU A 25 9.42 7.83 -10.88
CA GLU A 25 10.49 8.72 -11.32
C GLU A 25 11.21 8.16 -12.57
N SER A 26 11.34 6.84 -12.69
CA SER A 26 11.96 6.23 -13.87
C SER A 26 11.19 6.39 -15.18
N TYR A 27 9.95 6.88 -15.12
CA TYR A 27 9.16 7.18 -16.31
C TYR A 27 9.38 8.58 -16.87
N PHE A 28 10.07 9.46 -16.14
CA PHE A 28 10.31 10.83 -16.60
C PHE A 28 11.16 10.80 -17.87
N THR A 29 10.69 11.50 -18.90
CA THR A 29 11.41 11.66 -20.17
C THR A 29 12.14 13.00 -20.17
N TYR A 30 13.45 12.96 -20.38
CA TYR A 30 14.31 14.15 -20.40
C TYR A 30 14.74 14.59 -21.83
N ASP A 31 14.31 13.87 -22.87
CA ASP A 31 14.55 14.21 -24.27
C ASP A 31 13.28 14.84 -24.88
N ASP A 32 13.44 16.00 -25.52
CA ASP A 32 12.35 16.77 -26.16
C ASP A 32 11.61 15.99 -27.27
N ASN A 33 12.18 14.88 -27.74
CA ASN A 33 11.61 14.06 -28.81
C ASN A 33 10.79 12.85 -28.32
N GLU A 34 10.71 12.60 -27.01
CA GLU A 34 10.01 11.46 -26.44
C GLU A 34 8.75 11.90 -25.67
N GLU A 35 7.57 11.48 -26.13
CA GLU A 35 6.34 11.65 -25.36
C GLU A 35 6.24 10.55 -24.28
N ALA A 36 6.20 10.94 -23.01
CA ALA A 36 5.98 10.00 -21.91
C ALA A 36 4.59 9.31 -22.03
N ASP A 37 4.55 7.98 -21.93
CA ASP A 37 3.30 7.20 -21.91
C ASP A 37 2.45 7.45 -20.64
N ILE A 38 3.11 7.92 -19.58
CA ILE A 38 2.52 8.14 -18.25
C ILE A 38 2.41 9.65 -18.01
N ASN A 39 1.29 10.05 -17.42
CA ASN A 39 1.08 11.42 -16.98
C ASN A 39 1.62 11.59 -15.55
N HIS A 40 2.84 12.12 -15.42
CA HIS A 40 3.49 12.30 -14.13
C HIS A 40 2.77 13.31 -13.24
N ASP A 41 2.12 14.32 -13.81
CA ASP A 41 1.47 15.41 -13.06
C ASP A 41 0.28 14.94 -12.21
N VAL A 42 -0.25 13.74 -12.51
CA VAL A 42 -1.26 13.07 -11.68
C VAL A 42 -0.69 12.78 -10.28
N SER A 43 0.58 12.39 -10.20
CA SER A 43 1.22 11.93 -8.96
C SER A 43 2.32 12.86 -8.44
N PHE A 44 2.85 13.73 -9.30
CA PHE A 44 3.88 14.70 -8.98
C PHE A 44 3.33 16.12 -9.12
N ARG A 45 3.91 17.03 -8.34
CA ARG A 45 3.75 18.48 -8.50
C ARG A 45 5.07 19.06 -8.99
N GLU A 46 4.98 20.02 -9.91
CA GLU A 46 6.10 20.85 -10.30
C GLU A 46 6.26 22.01 -9.30
N GLY A 47 7.49 22.30 -8.92
CA GLY A 47 7.85 23.45 -8.09
C GLY A 47 9.22 23.97 -8.48
N LEU A 48 9.68 25.03 -7.82
CA LEU A 48 11.02 25.60 -8.05
C LEU A 48 11.87 25.43 -6.79
N ASN A 49 13.15 25.06 -6.95
CA ASN A 49 14.13 25.11 -5.86
C ASN A 49 14.65 26.54 -5.63
N HIS A 50 15.54 26.75 -4.65
CA HIS A 50 16.13 28.07 -4.37
C HIS A 50 16.95 28.67 -5.53
N LYS A 51 17.37 27.85 -6.48
CA LYS A 51 18.09 28.28 -7.68
C LYS A 51 17.14 28.65 -8.83
N GLY A 52 15.83 28.48 -8.64
CA GLY A 52 14.82 28.69 -9.68
C GLY A 52 14.77 27.55 -10.70
N GLU A 53 15.35 26.39 -10.39
CA GLU A 53 15.30 25.21 -11.26
C GLU A 53 14.01 24.41 -10.98
N PRO A 54 13.37 23.83 -12.01
CA PRO A 54 12.18 23.02 -11.84
C PRO A 54 12.50 21.76 -11.03
N THR A 55 11.59 21.43 -10.12
CA THR A 55 11.64 20.26 -9.24
C THR A 55 10.32 19.55 -9.32
N TYR A 56 10.36 18.22 -9.30
CA TYR A 56 9.16 17.39 -9.28
C TYR A 56 9.14 16.62 -7.98
N CYS A 57 8.13 16.90 -7.15
CA CYS A 57 7.93 16.24 -5.87
C CYS A 57 6.64 15.41 -5.91
N PRO A 58 6.60 14.22 -5.31
CA PRO A 58 5.35 13.49 -5.14
C PRO A 58 4.28 14.31 -4.40
N ARG A 59 3.02 14.17 -4.81
CA ARG A 59 1.82 14.66 -4.09
C ARG A 59 1.52 13.76 -2.89
N LEU A 60 2.43 13.75 -1.93
CA LEU A 60 2.49 12.78 -0.83
C LEU A 60 2.41 13.47 0.53
N LEU A 61 1.72 12.84 1.47
CA LEU A 61 1.92 13.01 2.91
C LEU A 61 2.42 11.67 3.49
N LEU A 62 3.63 11.69 4.01
CA LEU A 62 4.34 10.54 4.55
C LEU A 62 4.49 10.69 6.06
N PHE A 63 3.97 9.73 6.81
CA PHE A 63 3.97 9.68 8.25
C PHE A 63 4.89 8.57 8.74
N ASP A 64 5.79 8.93 9.65
CA ASP A 64 6.63 7.98 10.37
C ASP A 64 7.12 8.60 11.68
N ARG A 65 7.73 7.79 12.53
CA ARG A 65 8.48 8.27 13.70
C ARG A 65 9.77 8.96 13.24
N LYS A 66 10.18 10.02 13.91
CA LYS A 66 11.36 10.84 13.55
C LYS A 66 12.63 10.00 13.34
N ALA A 67 12.83 8.95 14.15
CA ALA A 67 13.96 8.04 14.06
C ALA A 67 14.03 7.25 12.73
N ASN A 68 12.91 7.07 12.02
CA ASN A 68 12.84 6.23 10.83
C ASN A 68 13.15 6.96 9.52
N PHE A 69 13.24 8.31 9.54
CA PHE A 69 13.52 9.12 8.34
C PHE A 69 14.97 9.01 7.85
N GLY A 70 15.85 8.32 8.58
CA GLY A 70 17.24 8.13 8.17
C GLY A 70 17.93 9.46 7.88
N THR A 71 18.57 9.58 6.72
CA THR A 71 19.27 10.83 6.33
C THR A 71 18.33 12.02 6.10
N LEU A 72 17.04 11.76 5.85
CA LEU A 72 16.01 12.79 5.71
C LEU A 72 15.59 13.41 7.04
N SER A 73 16.08 12.90 8.18
CA SER A 73 15.84 13.49 9.51
C SER A 73 16.61 14.80 9.72
N SER A 74 17.66 15.04 8.95
CA SER A 74 18.66 16.10 9.20
C SER A 74 19.17 16.77 7.92
N SER A 75 18.45 16.64 6.81
CA SER A 75 18.82 17.26 5.53
C SER A 75 17.73 18.23 5.10
N GLY A 76 18.11 19.47 4.83
CA GLY A 76 17.27 20.50 4.20
C GLY A 76 16.83 20.22 2.76
N GLY A 77 16.90 18.96 2.30
CA GLY A 77 16.38 18.51 1.00
C GLY A 77 16.66 19.45 -0.17
N LEU A 78 15.62 19.70 -0.97
CA LEU A 78 15.62 20.62 -2.12
C LEU A 78 15.67 22.11 -1.73
N TYR A 79 15.31 22.42 -0.49
CA TYR A 79 15.06 23.79 -0.02
C TYR A 79 16.12 24.31 0.97
N GLY A 80 17.31 23.72 0.95
CA GLY A 80 18.43 24.11 1.82
C GLY A 80 18.17 23.86 3.31
N ASP A 81 19.23 23.87 4.10
CA ASP A 81 19.16 23.66 5.55
C ASP A 81 18.50 24.89 6.22
N GLN A 82 17.16 24.91 6.29
CA GLN A 82 16.42 25.88 7.11
C GLN A 82 16.72 25.69 8.61
N ASP A 83 17.00 24.44 9.03
CA ASP A 83 17.38 24.12 10.41
C ASP A 83 18.70 24.79 10.85
N GLU A 84 19.64 25.07 9.93
CA GLU A 84 20.89 25.77 10.27
C GLU A 84 20.70 27.29 10.48
N LEU A 85 19.64 27.89 9.94
CA LEU A 85 19.40 29.33 10.05
C LEU A 85 18.62 29.71 11.32
N ASP A 86 17.79 28.81 11.86
CA ASP A 86 17.04 29.05 13.10
C ASP A 86 17.84 28.73 14.38
N ASP A 87 18.78 27.76 14.33
CA ASP A 87 19.61 27.40 15.50
C ASP A 87 20.61 28.51 15.87
N ASP A 88 21.26 29.15 14.89
CA ASP A 88 22.18 30.29 15.13
C ASP A 88 21.44 31.51 15.75
N ALA A 89 20.12 31.60 15.57
CA ALA A 89 19.29 32.66 16.14
C ALA A 89 18.86 32.38 17.60
N GLN A 90 18.70 31.10 17.99
CA GLN A 90 18.33 30.73 19.36
C GLN A 90 19.49 30.88 20.37
N ASP A 91 20.72 30.68 19.91
CA ASP A 91 21.93 30.83 20.75
C ASP A 91 22.13 32.27 21.29
N SER A 92 21.45 33.26 20.69
CA SER A 92 21.50 34.66 21.12
C SER A 92 20.54 35.02 22.27
N LEU A 93 19.64 34.12 22.70
CA LEU A 93 18.60 34.41 23.70
C LEU A 93 18.95 33.99 25.14
N TRP A 94 19.93 33.10 25.35
CA TRP A 94 20.32 32.60 26.68
C TRP A 94 21.78 32.93 27.01
N SER A 95 22.03 33.61 28.13
CA SER A 95 23.36 34.06 28.57
C SER A 95 24.06 33.10 29.56
N GLY A 96 23.52 31.90 29.74
CA GLY A 96 24.09 30.84 30.59
C GLY A 96 24.95 29.86 29.79
N SER A 97 25.84 29.12 30.46
CA SER A 97 26.55 28.00 29.84
C SER A 97 25.57 26.86 29.57
N VAL A 98 25.25 26.63 28.29
CA VAL A 98 24.45 25.49 27.83
C VAL A 98 25.42 24.40 27.39
N ASP A 99 25.34 23.22 28.02
CA ASP A 99 26.02 22.02 27.53
C ASP A 99 25.08 21.32 26.54
N GLU A 100 25.32 21.54 25.24
CA GLU A 100 24.54 20.92 24.17
C GLU A 100 25.05 19.50 23.88
N TYR A 101 24.15 18.52 23.96
CA TYR A 101 24.43 17.13 23.57
C TYR A 101 23.67 16.82 22.28
N ARG A 102 24.38 16.86 21.14
CA ARG A 102 23.81 16.58 19.81
C ARG A 102 24.09 15.15 19.40
N GLN A 103 23.06 14.45 18.90
CA GLN A 103 23.22 13.12 18.32
C GLN A 103 24.02 13.20 17.02
N ASP A 104 24.90 12.21 16.77
CA ASP A 104 25.66 12.13 15.54
C ASP A 104 24.75 12.06 14.31
N ARG A 105 25.04 12.91 13.30
CA ARG A 105 24.27 12.95 12.05
C ARG A 105 24.34 11.59 11.34
N ILE A 106 23.19 11.07 10.92
CA ILE A 106 23.09 9.83 10.16
C ILE A 106 23.85 10.01 8.83
N ARG A 107 24.83 9.13 8.59
CA ARG A 107 25.63 9.16 7.37
C ARG A 107 24.80 8.75 6.15
N LYS A 108 25.04 9.42 5.01
CA LYS A 108 24.48 9.05 3.70
C LYS A 108 24.70 7.57 3.38
N SER A 109 23.73 6.94 2.72
CA SER A 109 23.85 5.56 2.27
C SER A 109 24.94 5.44 1.19
N SER A 110 25.49 4.24 1.01
CA SER A 110 26.42 3.98 -0.09
C SER A 110 25.76 4.20 -1.46
N TYR A 111 24.46 3.99 -1.55
CA TYR A 111 23.70 4.20 -2.78
C TYR A 111 23.63 5.69 -3.14
N HIS A 112 23.25 6.55 -2.18
CA HIS A 112 23.22 8.00 -2.41
C HIS A 112 24.61 8.57 -2.67
N ALA A 113 25.65 8.07 -2.00
CA ALA A 113 27.02 8.48 -2.31
C ALA A 113 27.40 8.19 -3.77
N HIS A 114 26.96 7.04 -4.31
CA HIS A 114 27.20 6.71 -5.71
C HIS A 114 26.34 7.53 -6.69
N LEU A 115 25.11 7.89 -6.33
CA LEU A 115 24.27 8.78 -7.13
C LEU A 115 24.89 10.20 -7.21
N ASP A 116 25.34 10.74 -6.08
CA ASP A 116 26.03 12.05 -6.03
C ASP A 116 27.31 12.06 -6.89
N ASP A 117 28.07 10.96 -6.89
CA ASP A 117 29.28 10.79 -7.71
C ASP A 117 28.97 10.66 -9.21
N ALA A 118 27.84 10.02 -9.56
CA ALA A 118 27.39 9.86 -10.94
C ALA A 118 26.94 11.20 -11.56
N ASP A 119 26.25 12.04 -10.78
CA ASP A 119 25.83 13.37 -11.22
C ASP A 119 27.02 14.34 -11.40
N SER A 120 28.09 14.15 -10.64
CA SER A 120 29.26 15.03 -10.66
C SER A 120 30.32 14.65 -11.70
N THR A 121 30.31 13.43 -12.24
CA THR A 121 31.23 13.00 -13.29
C THR A 121 30.53 12.19 -14.39
N PRO A 122 30.55 12.64 -15.66
CA PRO A 122 30.05 11.84 -16.77
C PRO A 122 31.05 10.70 -17.07
N GLN A 123 31.07 9.66 -16.23
CA GLN A 123 31.85 8.45 -16.47
C GLN A 123 31.02 7.39 -17.16
N VAL A 124 31.39 7.13 -18.41
CA VAL A 124 31.03 5.93 -19.17
C VAL A 124 31.66 4.72 -18.44
N ASP A 125 30.86 3.70 -18.13
CA ASP A 125 31.27 2.34 -17.70
C ASP A 125 31.42 2.00 -16.19
N LYS A 126 30.85 2.74 -15.24
CA LYS A 126 30.59 2.16 -13.90
C LYS A 126 29.15 1.64 -13.83
N PRO A 127 28.92 0.35 -13.53
CA PRO A 127 27.57 -0.12 -13.28
C PRO A 127 27.04 0.61 -12.04
N GLU A 128 25.93 1.33 -12.18
CA GLU A 128 25.17 1.85 -11.04
C GLU A 128 24.94 0.70 -10.07
N SER A 129 25.51 0.80 -8.87
CA SER A 129 25.48 -0.30 -7.94
C SER A 129 24.12 -0.36 -7.26
N VAL A 130 23.35 -1.40 -7.54
CA VAL A 130 22.13 -1.71 -6.80
C VAL A 130 22.46 -1.81 -5.31
N PRO A 131 21.66 -1.21 -4.41
CA PRO A 131 21.86 -1.36 -2.97
C PRO A 131 21.91 -2.85 -2.59
N SER A 132 22.96 -3.26 -1.88
CA SER A 132 22.94 -4.56 -1.22
C SER A 132 21.93 -4.52 -0.08
N GLN A 133 21.16 -5.59 0.11
CA GLN A 133 20.18 -5.69 1.18
C GLN A 133 20.76 -5.34 2.56
N ALA A 134 21.97 -5.82 2.88
CA ALA A 134 22.62 -5.56 4.16
C ALA A 134 23.02 -4.09 4.37
N ALA A 135 23.02 -3.27 3.31
CA ALA A 135 23.36 -1.85 3.38
C ALA A 135 22.13 -0.94 3.57
N VAL A 136 20.91 -1.46 3.37
CA VAL A 136 19.67 -0.69 3.54
C VAL A 136 19.27 -0.70 5.01
N ARG A 137 19.32 0.47 5.67
CA ARG A 137 18.98 0.65 7.09
C ARG A 137 17.63 1.34 7.26
N TYR A 138 17.34 2.29 6.37
CA TYR A 138 16.11 3.07 6.36
C TYR A 138 15.44 2.99 4.99
N TRP A 139 14.13 3.21 4.93
CA TRP A 139 13.41 3.32 3.67
C TRP A 139 13.99 4.43 2.80
N SER A 140 14.50 5.51 3.41
CA SER A 140 15.11 6.63 2.70
C SER A 140 16.43 6.29 2.01
N ASP A 141 17.17 5.25 2.45
CA ASP A 141 18.54 4.97 2.00
C ASP A 141 18.65 4.67 0.49
N TYR A 142 17.56 4.33 -0.17
CA TYR A 142 17.48 4.03 -1.61
C TYR A 142 16.47 4.91 -2.36
N SER A 143 16.01 6.01 -1.74
CA SER A 143 15.12 6.96 -2.39
C SER A 143 15.83 7.73 -3.50
N ARG A 144 15.21 7.82 -4.67
CA ARG A 144 15.68 8.59 -5.83
C ARG A 144 14.90 9.90 -5.98
N THR A 145 13.69 9.96 -5.45
CA THR A 145 12.82 11.13 -5.50
C THR A 145 13.12 12.08 -4.37
N PHE A 146 13.06 13.37 -4.67
CA PHE A 146 13.02 14.39 -3.64
C PHE A 146 11.59 14.58 -3.11
N PHE A 147 11.48 14.85 -1.83
CA PHE A 147 10.21 15.16 -1.17
C PHE A 147 10.14 16.63 -0.82
N HIS A 148 8.94 17.20 -0.93
CA HIS A 148 8.68 18.53 -0.43
C HIS A 148 8.68 18.50 1.12
N PRO A 149 9.14 19.57 1.82
CA PRO A 149 9.21 19.57 3.28
C PRO A 149 7.87 19.25 3.96
N ARG A 150 6.76 19.83 3.48
CA ARG A 150 5.40 19.54 3.98
C ARG A 150 4.92 18.12 3.71
N SER A 151 5.57 17.37 2.83
CA SER A 151 5.25 15.96 2.60
C SER A 151 5.76 15.06 3.73
N LEU A 152 6.77 15.50 4.48
CA LEU A 152 7.41 14.69 5.53
C LEU A 152 6.79 15.02 6.90
N GLN A 153 5.84 14.19 7.34
CA GLN A 153 5.13 14.33 8.60
C GLN A 153 5.83 13.49 9.67
N ARG A 154 6.71 14.14 10.44
CA ARG A 154 7.57 13.50 11.44
C ARG A 154 6.86 13.46 12.80
N LEU A 155 6.35 12.29 13.18
CA LEU A 155 5.76 12.10 14.50
C LEU A 155 6.85 11.95 15.57
N PRO A 156 6.59 12.37 16.82
CA PRO A 156 7.49 12.13 17.93
C PRO A 156 7.84 10.65 18.09
N ASP A 157 9.10 10.38 18.40
CA ASP A 157 9.57 9.05 18.77
C ASP A 157 8.96 8.62 20.11
N LEU A 158 8.69 7.33 20.23
CA LEU A 158 8.19 6.74 21.46
C LEU A 158 9.35 6.35 22.36
N ALA A 159 9.10 6.23 23.66
CA ALA A 159 10.10 5.73 24.59
C ALA A 159 10.44 4.26 24.28
N GLU A 160 11.67 3.81 24.55
CA GLU A 160 12.12 2.45 24.21
C GLU A 160 11.28 1.33 24.84
N TRP A 161 10.58 1.61 25.94
CA TRP A 161 9.70 0.65 26.63
C TRP A 161 8.25 0.68 26.13
N GLU A 162 7.90 1.61 25.25
CA GLU A 162 6.56 1.80 24.74
C GLU A 162 6.42 1.04 23.42
N ASN A 163 5.39 0.20 23.32
CA ASN A 163 5.10 -0.53 22.09
C ASN A 163 3.83 0.06 21.47
N PRO A 164 3.91 0.78 20.33
CA PRO A 164 2.73 1.31 19.67
C PRO A 164 1.86 0.24 19.00
N GLU A 165 2.38 -0.96 18.84
CA GLU A 165 1.68 -2.02 18.13
C GLU A 165 0.48 -2.53 18.91
N GLY A 166 -0.69 -2.50 18.27
CA GLY A 166 -1.92 -2.99 18.89
C GLY A 166 -2.60 -1.98 19.82
N ASP A 167 -2.21 -0.70 19.81
CA ASP A 167 -2.89 0.36 20.58
C ASP A 167 -3.68 1.30 19.66
N TRP A 168 -4.95 0.96 19.44
CA TRP A 168 -5.84 1.72 18.57
C TRP A 168 -6.06 3.16 19.05
N ASN A 169 -6.31 3.32 20.36
CA ASN A 169 -6.66 4.61 20.95
C ASN A 169 -5.47 5.56 20.99
N GLN A 170 -4.27 5.06 21.29
CA GLN A 170 -3.04 5.84 21.17
C GLN A 170 -2.82 6.33 19.73
N GLY A 171 -3.12 5.50 18.72
CA GLY A 171 -3.03 5.88 17.31
C GLY A 171 -3.96 7.06 16.99
N ARG A 172 -5.22 7.01 17.44
CA ARG A 172 -6.19 8.09 17.27
C ARG A 172 -5.77 9.37 18.00
N GLU A 173 -5.34 9.27 19.25
CA GLU A 173 -4.85 10.41 20.03
C GLU A 173 -3.62 11.05 19.39
N THR A 174 -2.73 10.23 18.80
CA THR A 174 -1.56 10.73 18.08
C THR A 174 -1.97 11.57 16.87
N PHE A 175 -3.00 11.17 16.13
CA PHE A 175 -3.56 11.97 15.05
C PHE A 175 -4.16 13.28 15.57
N GLU A 176 -5.05 13.21 16.57
CA GLU A 176 -5.71 14.39 17.14
C GLU A 176 -4.70 15.41 17.66
N ARG A 177 -3.63 14.94 18.33
CA ARG A 177 -2.54 15.79 18.79
C ARG A 177 -1.77 16.40 17.63
N HIS A 178 -1.51 15.64 16.57
CA HIS A 178 -0.81 16.12 15.37
C HIS A 178 -1.65 17.08 14.53
N ASP A 179 -2.98 16.99 14.59
CA ASP A 179 -3.90 17.86 13.85
C ASP A 179 -4.31 19.13 14.64
N HIS A 180 -4.34 19.05 15.97
CA HIS A 180 -4.80 20.12 16.87
C HIS A 180 -3.72 20.75 17.75
N ALA A 181 -2.43 20.38 17.59
CA ALA A 181 -1.35 21.03 18.32
C ALA A 181 -1.40 22.55 18.11
N SER A 182 -1.90 23.24 19.13
CA SER A 182 -2.09 24.68 19.15
C SER A 182 -1.34 25.28 20.33
N THR A 183 -0.48 26.25 20.00
CA THR A 183 -0.21 27.52 20.69
C THR A 183 1.06 27.73 21.52
N ASP A 184 1.99 26.78 21.71
CA ASP A 184 3.17 27.05 22.57
C ASP A 184 4.56 26.74 21.97
N THR A 185 4.66 26.21 20.76
CA THR A 185 5.95 26.01 20.07
C THR A 185 5.86 26.37 18.60
N ALA A 186 6.85 27.06 18.03
CA ALA A 186 6.83 27.68 16.70
C ALA A 186 6.75 26.72 15.48
N LEU A 187 6.38 25.46 15.68
CA LEU A 187 6.25 24.42 14.65
C LEU A 187 4.90 23.69 14.74
N ASP A 188 3.84 24.43 15.06
CA ASP A 188 2.47 23.91 15.08
C ASP A 188 2.02 23.56 13.65
N THR A 189 1.58 22.32 13.42
CA THR A 189 0.97 21.88 12.17
C THR A 189 -0.49 21.56 12.44
N SER A 190 -1.43 22.19 11.72
CA SER A 190 -2.76 21.60 11.57
C SER A 190 -2.72 20.75 10.31
N LEU A 191 -2.59 19.44 10.46
CA LEU A 191 -2.41 18.55 9.31
C LEU A 191 -3.50 18.76 8.26
N MET A 192 -4.76 18.80 8.69
CA MET A 192 -5.92 18.93 7.82
C MET A 192 -6.12 20.35 7.26
N GLU A 193 -5.85 21.40 8.04
CA GLU A 193 -6.00 22.80 7.60
C GLU A 193 -4.77 23.35 6.87
N ASP A 194 -3.59 22.74 7.03
CA ASP A 194 -2.34 23.16 6.39
C ASP A 194 -1.89 22.18 5.32
N SER A 195 -1.19 21.11 5.70
CA SER A 195 -0.44 20.27 4.75
C SER A 195 -1.37 19.55 3.77
N PHE A 196 -2.50 19.03 4.27
CA PHE A 196 -3.49 18.39 3.44
C PHE A 196 -4.30 19.40 2.61
N ARG A 197 -4.82 20.47 3.24
CA ARG A 197 -5.55 21.56 2.56
C ARG A 197 -4.78 22.12 1.37
N LEU A 198 -3.52 22.49 1.59
CA LEU A 198 -2.65 23.02 0.55
C LEU A 198 -2.43 22.00 -0.57
N SER A 199 -2.27 20.72 -0.24
CA SER A 199 -2.13 19.66 -1.24
C SER A 199 -3.39 19.51 -2.11
N VAL A 200 -4.57 19.70 -1.53
CA VAL A 200 -5.86 19.72 -2.25
C VAL A 200 -5.99 20.96 -3.12
N GLU A 201 -5.66 22.15 -2.61
CA GLU A 201 -5.73 23.42 -3.34
C GLU A 201 -4.76 23.50 -4.52
N GLU A 202 -3.63 22.76 -4.46
CA GLU A 202 -2.67 22.61 -5.55
C GLU A 202 -3.15 21.67 -6.68
N CYS A 203 -4.32 21.04 -6.55
CA CYS A 203 -4.89 20.16 -7.56
C CYS A 203 -5.97 20.89 -8.37
N ASP A 204 -5.89 20.84 -9.70
CA ASP A 204 -6.94 21.38 -10.58
C ASP A 204 -8.21 20.53 -10.49
N HIS A 205 -8.04 19.20 -10.43
CA HIS A 205 -9.15 18.26 -10.33
C HIS A 205 -8.72 16.99 -9.58
N LEU A 206 -8.76 17.07 -8.26
CA LEU A 206 -8.51 15.95 -7.36
C LEU A 206 -9.54 14.83 -7.58
N GLN A 207 -9.09 13.64 -8.01
CA GLN A 207 -9.97 12.48 -8.17
C GLN A 207 -10.16 11.70 -6.86
N GLY A 208 -9.19 11.77 -5.95
CA GLY A 208 -9.25 11.05 -4.68
C GLY A 208 -7.91 10.91 -3.99
N ILE A 209 -7.89 10.09 -2.94
CA ILE A 209 -6.69 9.76 -2.19
C ILE A 209 -6.35 8.28 -2.32
N GLN A 210 -5.05 7.97 -2.38
CA GLN A 210 -4.54 6.61 -2.24
C GLN A 210 -3.82 6.48 -0.90
N VAL A 211 -4.26 5.54 -0.06
CA VAL A 211 -3.71 5.34 1.29
C VAL A 211 -2.96 4.01 1.35
N LEU A 212 -1.76 4.01 1.93
CA LEU A 212 -0.98 2.82 2.23
C LEU A 212 -0.50 2.94 3.67
N ASN A 213 -0.93 2.02 4.54
CA ASN A 213 -0.64 2.13 5.96
C ASN A 213 -0.40 0.79 6.63
N GLU A 214 0.37 0.79 7.70
CA GLU A 214 0.45 -0.35 8.62
C GLU A 214 -0.64 -0.26 9.68
N THR A 215 -1.46 -1.29 9.75
CA THR A 215 -2.59 -1.39 10.69
C THR A 215 -2.14 -1.52 12.15
N ALA A 216 -1.09 -2.31 12.41
CA ALA A 216 -0.60 -2.57 13.76
C ALA A 216 -0.20 -1.29 14.51
N THR A 217 0.46 -0.35 13.83
CA THR A 217 1.04 0.88 14.41
C THR A 217 0.29 2.16 14.04
N PHE A 218 -0.30 2.22 12.84
CA PHE A 218 -0.97 3.42 12.30
C PHE A 218 -2.45 3.19 11.98
N GLY A 219 -3.04 2.04 12.34
CA GLY A 219 -4.46 1.75 12.09
C GLY A 219 -5.40 2.80 12.68
N GLY A 220 -5.28 3.06 13.99
CA GLY A 220 -6.07 4.10 14.67
C GLY A 220 -5.77 5.52 14.18
N PHE A 221 -4.51 5.80 13.84
CA PHE A 221 -4.12 7.11 13.27
C PHE A 221 -4.83 7.36 11.94
N ILE A 222 -4.81 6.37 11.05
CA ILE A 222 -5.43 6.45 9.72
C ILE A 222 -6.95 6.42 9.80
N ASP A 223 -7.53 5.70 10.75
CA ASP A 223 -8.97 5.77 11.05
C ASP A 223 -9.41 7.18 11.42
N ALA A 224 -8.69 7.85 12.32
CA ALA A 224 -8.97 9.24 12.68
C ALA A 224 -8.76 10.20 11.50
N PHE A 225 -7.66 10.07 10.76
CA PHE A 225 -7.41 10.84 9.53
C PHE A 225 -8.54 10.67 8.50
N LEU A 226 -8.94 9.43 8.23
CA LEU A 226 -9.98 9.13 7.24
C LEU A 226 -11.37 9.61 7.70
N THR A 227 -11.62 9.63 9.01
CA THR A 227 -12.83 10.24 9.58
C THR A 227 -12.86 11.74 9.26
N SER A 228 -11.81 12.48 9.61
CA SER A 228 -11.70 13.91 9.27
C SER A 228 -11.76 14.18 7.76
N PHE A 229 -11.09 13.33 6.96
CA PHE A 229 -11.16 13.41 5.50
C PHE A 229 -12.59 13.21 4.97
N ARG A 230 -13.37 12.28 5.52
CA ARG A 230 -14.75 12.04 5.07
C ARG A 230 -15.72 13.13 5.48
N ASP A 231 -15.49 13.77 6.62
CA ASP A 231 -16.27 14.93 7.06
C ASP A 231 -16.10 16.12 6.10
N GLU A 232 -14.87 16.36 5.63
CA GLU A 232 -14.57 17.47 4.73
C GLU A 232 -14.81 17.13 3.24
N PHE A 233 -14.43 15.92 2.81
CA PHE A 233 -14.45 15.47 1.42
C PHE A 233 -15.28 14.19 1.20
N PRO A 234 -16.60 14.20 1.48
CA PRO A 234 -17.43 12.99 1.48
C PRO A 234 -17.51 12.30 0.11
N LYS A 235 -17.31 13.03 -0.99
CA LYS A 235 -17.47 12.54 -2.37
C LYS A 235 -16.19 12.06 -3.03
N LEU A 236 -15.02 12.40 -2.48
CA LEU A 236 -13.75 12.01 -3.10
C LEU A 236 -13.51 10.52 -2.93
N ALA A 237 -12.95 9.87 -3.95
CA ALA A 237 -12.64 8.45 -3.84
C ALA A 237 -11.48 8.24 -2.84
N CYS A 238 -11.53 7.13 -2.10
CA CYS A 238 -10.43 6.68 -1.25
C CYS A 238 -10.12 5.21 -1.59
N LEU A 239 -8.94 4.98 -2.18
CA LEU A 239 -8.40 3.65 -2.44
C LEU A 239 -7.34 3.32 -1.39
N SER A 240 -7.65 2.37 -0.50
CA SER A 240 -6.80 2.04 0.64
C SER A 240 -6.11 0.69 0.46
N PHE A 241 -4.82 0.61 0.81
CA PHE A 241 -4.01 -0.60 0.87
C PHE A 241 -3.50 -0.81 2.31
N PRO A 242 -4.36 -1.25 3.25
CA PRO A 242 -3.91 -1.48 4.62
C PRO A 242 -3.05 -2.75 4.67
N LEU A 243 -1.85 -2.63 5.23
CA LEU A 243 -0.94 -3.73 5.51
C LEU A 243 -1.37 -4.32 6.85
N LEU A 244 -2.00 -5.49 6.82
CA LEU A 244 -2.46 -6.23 7.98
C LEU A 244 -1.27 -6.69 8.82
N SER A 245 -1.50 -6.87 10.12
CA SER A 245 -0.46 -7.26 11.06
C SER A 245 0.17 -8.63 10.74
N ASN A 246 1.28 -8.92 11.41
CA ASN A 246 1.93 -10.23 11.34
C ASN A 246 1.24 -11.33 12.14
N SER A 247 0.04 -11.06 12.65
CA SER A 247 -0.73 -11.97 13.49
C SER A 247 -2.03 -12.32 12.78
N ALA A 248 -2.03 -13.46 12.07
CA ALA A 248 -3.22 -13.93 11.36
C ALA A 248 -4.23 -14.53 12.35
N PRO A 249 -5.54 -14.27 12.21
CA PRO A 249 -6.53 -14.67 13.21
C PRO A 249 -6.62 -16.18 13.48
N ARG A 250 -6.23 -17.02 12.51
CA ARG A 250 -6.19 -18.49 12.67
C ARG A 250 -4.86 -19.01 13.25
N LYS A 251 -3.83 -18.17 13.32
CA LYS A 251 -2.48 -18.48 13.85
C LYS A 251 -2.19 -17.77 15.16
N THR A 252 -3.01 -16.81 15.57
CA THR A 252 -2.85 -16.09 16.82
C THR A 252 -2.91 -17.07 17.99
N ASP A 253 -1.80 -17.19 18.71
CA ASP A 253 -1.74 -17.97 19.93
C ASP A 253 -2.59 -17.28 20.99
N ALA A 254 -3.45 -18.05 21.66
CA ALA A 254 -4.29 -17.53 22.73
C ALA A 254 -3.44 -16.98 23.89
N ASP A 255 -2.20 -17.43 24.07
CA ASP A 255 -1.33 -16.95 25.15
C ASP A 255 -0.48 -15.72 24.77
N ASP A 256 -0.51 -15.27 23.49
CA ASP A 256 0.22 -14.08 23.03
C ASP A 256 -0.68 -12.84 22.97
N ASP A 257 -0.70 -12.08 24.07
CA ASP A 257 -1.51 -10.87 24.20
C ASP A 257 -1.15 -9.79 23.17
N LEU A 258 0.11 -9.71 22.71
CA LEU A 258 0.52 -8.71 21.72
C LEU A 258 -0.01 -9.09 20.33
N SER A 259 0.12 -10.36 19.95
CA SER A 259 -0.49 -10.85 18.71
C SER A 259 -2.00 -10.70 18.72
N LEU A 260 -2.66 -10.93 19.85
CA LEU A 260 -4.09 -10.67 19.98
C LEU A 260 -4.43 -9.19 19.75
N ARG A 261 -3.72 -8.26 20.41
CA ARG A 261 -3.95 -6.82 20.23
C ARG A 261 -3.76 -6.37 18.78
N ARG A 262 -2.73 -6.89 18.10
CA ARG A 262 -2.48 -6.64 16.67
C ARG A 262 -3.65 -7.11 15.80
N THR A 263 -4.14 -8.34 16.02
CA THR A 263 -5.26 -8.88 15.24
C THR A 263 -6.59 -8.17 15.53
N ILE A 264 -6.82 -7.69 16.77
CA ILE A 264 -7.97 -6.84 17.09
C ILE A 264 -7.85 -5.47 16.41
N ASN A 265 -6.65 -4.88 16.32
CA ASN A 265 -6.42 -3.66 15.55
C ASN A 265 -6.72 -3.85 14.06
N ASP A 266 -6.34 -4.99 13.47
CA ASP A 266 -6.70 -5.33 12.09
C ASP A 266 -8.23 -5.37 11.93
N ALA A 267 -8.94 -6.02 12.87
CA ALA A 267 -10.41 -6.09 12.86
C ALA A 267 -11.07 -4.71 12.95
N LEU A 268 -10.59 -3.85 13.86
CA LEU A 268 -11.07 -2.46 13.99
C LEU A 268 -10.82 -1.68 12.69
N CYS A 269 -9.65 -1.85 12.06
CA CYS A 269 -9.31 -1.22 10.79
C CYS A 269 -10.23 -1.67 9.66
N LEU A 270 -10.45 -2.98 9.52
CA LEU A 270 -11.35 -3.52 8.51
C LEU A 270 -12.78 -2.98 8.67
N ARG A 271 -13.33 -2.99 9.89
CA ARG A 271 -14.65 -2.41 10.17
C ARG A 271 -14.71 -0.92 9.78
N SER A 272 -13.72 -0.13 10.19
CA SER A 272 -13.68 1.30 9.88
C SER A 272 -13.62 1.56 8.37
N LEU A 273 -12.79 0.81 7.64
CA LEU A 273 -12.62 0.97 6.20
C LEU A 273 -13.87 0.63 5.38
N ASP A 274 -14.76 -0.25 5.87
CA ASP A 274 -16.05 -0.53 5.24
C ASP A 274 -16.93 0.74 5.11
N THR A 275 -16.74 1.69 6.02
CA THR A 275 -17.49 2.95 6.00
C THR A 275 -16.68 4.09 5.37
N LEU A 276 -15.38 4.16 5.66
CA LEU A 276 -14.52 5.29 5.32
C LEU A 276 -13.84 5.18 3.95
N ALA A 277 -13.61 3.98 3.42
CA ALA A 277 -12.96 3.82 2.11
C ALA A 277 -13.98 3.64 0.97
N SER A 278 -13.59 4.02 -0.24
CA SER A 278 -14.35 3.70 -1.46
C SER A 278 -14.02 2.29 -1.94
N MET A 279 -12.76 1.86 -1.78
CA MET A 279 -12.29 0.50 -1.98
C MET A 279 -11.07 0.26 -1.10
N SER A 280 -11.00 -0.90 -0.47
CA SER A 280 -9.89 -1.33 0.38
C SER A 280 -9.31 -2.63 -0.12
N VAL A 281 -7.99 -2.73 -0.13
CA VAL A 281 -7.26 -3.90 -0.59
C VAL A 281 -6.32 -4.32 0.54
N PRO A 282 -6.82 -5.07 1.55
CA PRO A 282 -6.00 -5.49 2.67
C PRO A 282 -4.88 -6.40 2.19
N LEU A 283 -3.67 -6.17 2.68
CA LEU A 283 -2.47 -6.90 2.25
C LEU A 283 -1.89 -7.65 3.45
N GLN A 284 -1.66 -8.95 3.27
CA GLN A 284 -0.96 -9.76 4.26
C GLN A 284 0.49 -9.32 4.36
N THR A 285 1.01 -9.27 5.58
CA THR A 285 2.43 -9.00 5.78
C THR A 285 3.30 -10.11 5.14
N PRO A 286 4.52 -9.81 4.69
CA PRO A 286 5.39 -10.80 4.06
C PRO A 286 5.77 -12.00 4.94
N SER A 287 5.72 -11.84 6.27
CA SER A 287 5.99 -12.94 7.20
C SER A 287 4.93 -14.05 7.16
N LEU A 288 3.75 -13.78 6.58
CA LEU A 288 2.66 -14.73 6.42
C LEU A 288 2.62 -15.38 5.03
N TRP A 289 3.38 -14.88 4.06
CA TRP A 289 3.40 -15.43 2.70
C TRP A 289 4.05 -16.81 2.69
N ALA A 290 3.36 -17.82 2.16
CA ALA A 290 3.95 -19.13 1.96
C ALA A 290 4.87 -19.09 0.72
N PRO A 291 6.08 -19.67 0.81
CA PRO A 291 6.90 -19.88 -0.38
C PRO A 291 6.18 -20.83 -1.33
N GLY A 292 6.25 -20.56 -2.63
CA GLY A 292 5.58 -21.37 -3.63
C GLY A 292 6.00 -21.01 -5.06
N PRO A 293 5.32 -21.57 -6.08
CA PRO A 293 5.67 -21.37 -7.48
C PRO A 293 5.72 -19.90 -7.90
N TRP A 294 4.96 -19.02 -7.25
CA TRP A 294 4.98 -17.58 -7.53
C TRP A 294 6.37 -16.93 -7.40
N LEU A 295 7.28 -17.54 -6.63
CA LEU A 295 8.68 -17.11 -6.51
C LEU A 295 9.57 -17.59 -7.67
N ASP A 296 9.09 -18.50 -8.53
CA ASP A 296 9.86 -19.03 -9.65
C ASP A 296 10.35 -17.91 -10.55
N GLY A 297 11.63 -17.98 -10.95
CA GLY A 297 12.29 -16.92 -11.72
C GLY A 297 12.78 -15.74 -10.86
N THR A 298 12.67 -15.84 -9.53
CA THR A 298 13.20 -14.86 -8.58
C THR A 298 14.02 -15.52 -7.46
N SER A 299 14.89 -14.74 -6.83
CA SER A 299 15.60 -15.05 -5.59
C SER A 299 15.17 -14.10 -4.48
N VAL A 300 13.86 -13.80 -4.40
CA VAL A 300 13.30 -12.93 -3.35
C VAL A 300 13.58 -13.56 -1.98
N GLU A 301 14.06 -12.74 -1.06
CA GLU A 301 14.26 -13.15 0.34
C GLU A 301 13.09 -12.62 1.15
N LEU A 302 12.19 -13.50 1.61
CA LEU A 302 10.97 -13.11 2.32
C LEU A 302 11.23 -12.42 3.67
N ARG A 303 12.45 -12.55 4.21
CA ARG A 303 12.89 -11.85 5.44
C ARG A 303 13.45 -10.46 5.16
N SER A 304 13.70 -10.13 3.90
CA SER A 304 14.23 -8.84 3.49
C SER A 304 13.08 -7.86 3.30
N ILE A 305 13.00 -6.86 4.16
CA ILE A 305 12.03 -5.78 4.00
C ILE A 305 12.24 -5.03 2.67
N TYR A 306 13.48 -4.94 2.20
CA TYR A 306 13.83 -4.31 0.92
C TYR A 306 13.33 -5.12 -0.29
N HIS A 307 13.38 -6.45 -0.25
CA HIS A 307 12.85 -7.30 -1.33
C HIS A 307 11.32 -7.40 -1.29
N THR A 308 10.75 -7.66 -0.12
CA THR A 308 9.30 -7.87 0.02
C THR A 308 8.51 -6.59 -0.24
N SER A 309 9.02 -5.43 0.17
CA SER A 309 8.42 -4.15 -0.17
C SER A 309 8.49 -3.85 -1.67
N ALA A 310 9.56 -4.27 -2.37
CA ALA A 310 9.68 -4.11 -3.82
C ALA A 310 8.65 -4.94 -4.58
N VAL A 311 8.36 -6.17 -4.13
CA VAL A 311 7.31 -7.03 -4.72
C VAL A 311 5.93 -6.38 -4.59
N LEU A 312 5.53 -5.97 -3.37
CA LEU A 312 4.25 -5.28 -3.18
C LEU A 312 4.17 -3.97 -3.96
N SER A 313 5.25 -3.19 -3.94
CA SER A 313 5.32 -1.93 -4.67
C SER A 313 5.11 -2.12 -6.17
N ALA A 314 5.77 -3.11 -6.78
CA ALA A 314 5.57 -3.44 -8.19
C ALA A 314 4.13 -3.80 -8.52
N HIS A 315 3.45 -4.54 -7.63
CA HIS A 315 2.05 -4.91 -7.83
C HIS A 315 1.08 -3.75 -7.61
N ILE A 316 1.25 -2.95 -6.55
CA ILE A 316 0.42 -1.76 -6.27
C ILE A 316 0.61 -0.71 -7.38
N GLU A 317 1.85 -0.45 -7.79
CA GLU A 317 2.19 0.48 -8.88
C GLU A 317 1.54 0.00 -10.18
N SER A 318 1.70 -1.27 -10.55
CA SER A 318 1.13 -1.78 -11.79
C SER A 318 -0.40 -1.82 -11.75
N ALA A 319 -1.01 -2.20 -10.63
CA ALA A 319 -2.47 -2.24 -10.47
C ALA A 319 -3.12 -0.86 -10.55
N THR A 320 -2.43 0.19 -10.09
CA THR A 320 -2.91 1.58 -10.11
C THR A 320 -2.41 2.38 -11.32
N LEU A 321 -1.57 1.80 -12.18
CA LEU A 321 -1.10 2.40 -13.42
C LEU A 321 -2.23 3.00 -14.29
N PRO A 322 -3.42 2.38 -14.42
CA PRO A 322 -4.51 2.93 -15.23
C PRO A 322 -4.95 4.35 -14.83
N LEU A 323 -4.72 4.76 -13.58
CA LEU A 323 -5.06 6.08 -13.07
C LEU A 323 -4.14 7.20 -13.59
N ARG A 324 -2.98 6.83 -14.14
CA ARG A 324 -1.93 7.75 -14.59
C ARG A 324 -1.42 7.45 -16.01
N TRP A 325 -1.87 6.37 -16.64
CA TRP A 325 -1.49 6.01 -18.00
C TRP A 325 -2.32 6.79 -19.03
N LYS A 326 -1.67 7.44 -20.01
CA LYS A 326 -2.38 8.23 -21.04
C LYS A 326 -3.28 7.41 -21.96
N GLY A 327 -3.02 6.09 -22.05
CA GLY A 327 -3.86 5.14 -22.80
C GLY A 327 -5.15 4.73 -22.08
N SER A 328 -5.33 5.16 -20.82
CA SER A 328 -6.52 4.89 -20.02
C SER A 328 -7.34 6.15 -19.80
N ALA A 329 -8.67 6.00 -19.74
CA ALA A 329 -9.59 7.06 -19.33
C ALA A 329 -10.10 6.87 -17.89
N ASP A 330 -9.69 5.77 -17.23
CA ASP A 330 -10.15 5.41 -15.90
C ASP A 330 -9.75 6.44 -14.85
N ASP A 331 -10.61 6.59 -13.85
CA ASP A 331 -10.30 7.30 -12.62
C ASP A 331 -10.58 6.41 -11.41
N MET A 332 -10.18 6.90 -10.24
CA MET A 332 -10.26 6.13 -9.01
C MET A 332 -11.71 5.74 -8.71
N ALA A 333 -12.67 6.63 -8.96
CA ALA A 333 -14.08 6.34 -8.78
C ALA A 333 -14.58 5.26 -9.76
N SER A 334 -14.17 5.30 -11.03
CA SER A 334 -14.55 4.27 -12.02
C SER A 334 -13.98 2.90 -11.67
N ILE A 335 -12.71 2.82 -11.25
CA ILE A 335 -12.08 1.55 -10.82
C ILE A 335 -12.76 1.02 -9.55
N CYS A 336 -13.01 1.88 -8.55
CA CYS A 336 -13.71 1.46 -7.33
C CYS A 336 -15.12 0.97 -7.63
N GLY A 337 -15.86 1.68 -8.50
CA GLY A 337 -17.21 1.31 -8.92
C GLY A 337 -17.25 -0.01 -9.70
N MET A 338 -16.26 -0.24 -10.58
CA MET A 338 -16.13 -1.49 -11.33
C MET A 338 -15.92 -2.70 -10.40
N LEU A 339 -15.07 -2.53 -9.38
CA LEU A 339 -14.76 -3.60 -8.43
C LEU A 339 -15.87 -3.82 -7.40
N ASN A 340 -16.70 -2.80 -7.13
CA ASN A 340 -17.80 -2.90 -6.18
C ASN A 340 -18.93 -3.76 -6.72
N TRP A 341 -18.98 -5.00 -6.24
CA TRP A 341 -20.06 -5.93 -6.52
C TRP A 341 -21.18 -5.79 -5.47
N GLY A 342 -22.42 -5.60 -5.90
CA GLY A 342 -23.60 -5.70 -5.03
C GLY A 342 -23.83 -4.52 -4.07
N ASP A 343 -23.41 -3.30 -4.41
CA ASP A 343 -23.52 -2.04 -3.62
C ASP A 343 -22.88 -2.06 -2.22
N SER A 344 -22.33 -3.21 -1.79
CA SER A 344 -21.75 -3.47 -0.47
C SER A 344 -20.29 -3.94 -0.56
N GLY A 345 -19.77 -4.18 -1.76
CA GLY A 345 -18.42 -4.66 -2.01
C GLY A 345 -17.36 -3.55 -1.92
N ARG A 346 -16.86 -3.23 -0.72
CA ARG A 346 -15.75 -2.27 -0.52
C ARG A 346 -14.35 -2.88 -0.39
N PHE A 347 -14.20 -4.18 -0.59
CA PHE A 347 -12.96 -4.92 -0.38
C PHE A 347 -12.62 -5.74 -1.61
N ALA A 348 -11.40 -5.54 -2.10
CA ALA A 348 -10.81 -6.28 -3.20
C ALA A 348 -9.49 -6.93 -2.77
N HIS A 349 -8.98 -7.80 -3.63
CA HIS A 349 -7.75 -8.53 -3.47
C HIS A 349 -6.71 -8.03 -4.47
N LEU A 350 -5.45 -7.95 -4.04
CA LEU A 350 -4.31 -7.74 -4.93
C LEU A 350 -3.65 -9.08 -5.23
N SER A 351 -3.67 -9.48 -6.50
CA SER A 351 -2.95 -10.66 -6.97
C SER A 351 -1.96 -10.32 -8.06
N GLY A 352 -0.91 -11.12 -8.22
CA GLY A 352 0.06 -10.89 -9.28
C GLY A 352 1.11 -11.96 -9.46
N ALA A 353 1.81 -11.84 -10.59
CA ALA A 353 2.96 -12.68 -10.94
C ALA A 353 4.08 -11.80 -11.52
N LEU A 354 5.29 -11.98 -10.99
CA LEU A 354 6.47 -11.18 -11.33
C LEU A 354 7.73 -12.06 -11.23
N PRO A 355 8.45 -12.35 -12.33
CA PRO A 355 8.22 -11.92 -13.71
C PRO A 355 7.34 -12.88 -14.51
N LEU A 356 6.76 -12.43 -15.62
CA LEU A 356 6.14 -13.34 -16.60
C LEU A 356 7.18 -13.89 -17.58
N SER A 357 7.02 -15.11 -18.07
CA SER A 357 7.92 -15.62 -19.10
C SER A 357 7.56 -15.09 -20.49
N SER A 358 8.54 -15.13 -21.40
CA SER A 358 8.31 -14.90 -22.82
C SER A 358 9.00 -16.02 -23.61
N PRO A 359 8.24 -16.84 -24.38
CA PRO A 359 6.79 -16.78 -24.59
C PRO A 359 5.98 -17.14 -23.33
N LEU A 360 4.83 -16.50 -23.15
CA LEU A 360 3.93 -16.70 -22.01
C LEU A 360 3.42 -18.14 -21.97
N ALA A 361 3.51 -18.79 -20.80
CA ALA A 361 2.99 -20.12 -20.55
C ALA A 361 1.81 -20.03 -19.58
N PRO A 362 0.54 -19.94 -20.04
CA PRO A 362 -0.60 -19.62 -19.17
C PRO A 362 -0.78 -20.51 -17.94
N GLU A 363 -0.64 -21.83 -18.09
CA GLU A 363 -0.77 -22.75 -16.94
C GLU A 363 0.27 -22.45 -15.85
N ARG A 364 1.55 -22.38 -16.24
CA ARG A 364 2.62 -22.08 -15.29
C ARG A 364 2.52 -20.65 -14.77
N ASP A 365 2.47 -19.65 -15.67
CA ASP A 365 2.63 -18.24 -15.31
C ASP A 365 1.36 -17.62 -14.70
N LEU A 366 0.17 -18.14 -15.00
CA LEU A 366 -1.10 -17.54 -14.58
C LEU A 366 -1.90 -18.42 -13.63
N ALA A 367 -1.91 -19.75 -13.81
CA ALA A 367 -2.63 -20.64 -12.91
C ALA A 367 -1.80 -21.00 -11.66
N GLU A 368 -0.52 -21.35 -11.84
CA GLU A 368 0.34 -21.79 -10.72
C GLU A 368 1.06 -20.64 -10.01
N ARG A 369 1.50 -19.61 -10.75
CA ARG A 369 2.39 -18.56 -10.26
C ARG A 369 1.69 -17.28 -9.79
N LEU A 370 0.38 -17.15 -10.02
CA LEU A 370 -0.34 -15.99 -9.53
C LEU A 370 -0.55 -16.10 -8.02
N HIS A 371 0.04 -15.17 -7.28
CA HIS A 371 -0.09 -15.11 -5.82
C HIS A 371 -1.08 -14.02 -5.43
N ASP A 372 -1.93 -14.33 -4.44
CA ASP A 372 -2.87 -13.39 -3.83
C ASP A 372 -2.27 -12.85 -2.55
N PHE A 373 -1.90 -11.57 -2.56
CA PHE A 373 -1.27 -10.88 -1.44
C PHE A 373 -2.29 -10.47 -0.37
N THR A 374 -3.59 -10.65 -0.60
CA THR A 374 -4.67 -10.30 0.32
C THR A 374 -5.16 -11.49 1.12
N SER A 375 -5.20 -12.68 0.51
CA SER A 375 -5.65 -13.90 1.17
C SER A 375 -4.54 -14.59 1.96
N ASP A 376 -4.85 -15.15 3.14
CA ASP A 376 -3.93 -16.06 3.84
C ASP A 376 -3.87 -17.39 3.07
N ASP A 377 -2.66 -17.90 2.82
CA ASP A 377 -2.41 -19.15 2.11
C ASP A 377 -3.09 -20.37 2.76
N ILE A 378 -3.53 -20.27 4.02
CA ILE A 378 -4.33 -21.30 4.72
C ILE A 378 -5.72 -21.48 4.08
N LEU A 379 -6.25 -20.47 3.39
CA LEU A 379 -7.55 -20.49 2.72
C LEU A 379 -7.51 -21.16 1.33
N LYS A 380 -6.47 -21.94 1.03
CA LYS A 380 -6.40 -22.76 -0.18
C LYS A 380 -7.25 -24.02 0.02
N ASP A 381 -8.57 -23.88 -0.11
CA ASP A 381 -9.44 -25.03 -0.31
C ASP A 381 -9.16 -25.67 -1.68
N ASN A 382 -9.25 -27.00 -1.73
CA ASN A 382 -8.94 -27.84 -2.91
C ASN A 382 -9.94 -27.68 -4.08
N ALA A 383 -10.80 -26.66 -4.08
CA ALA A 383 -11.79 -26.42 -5.12
C ALA A 383 -11.28 -25.39 -6.14
N ASP A 384 -10.78 -25.94 -7.24
CA ASP A 384 -10.17 -25.34 -8.42
C ASP A 384 -11.10 -24.43 -9.25
N THR A 385 -11.73 -23.44 -8.62
CA THR A 385 -12.41 -22.36 -9.36
C THR A 385 -12.11 -21.02 -8.69
N ARG A 386 -11.23 -20.26 -9.33
CA ARG A 386 -10.98 -18.85 -9.06
C ARG A 386 -12.23 -18.04 -9.39
N ILE A 387 -13.18 -18.06 -8.46
CA ILE A 387 -14.42 -17.30 -8.57
C ILE A 387 -14.10 -15.85 -8.23
N GLU A 388 -14.40 -14.97 -9.18
CA GLU A 388 -14.22 -13.53 -9.09
C GLU A 388 -15.56 -12.87 -9.42
N TYR A 389 -15.95 -11.84 -8.68
CA TYR A 389 -17.15 -11.05 -8.92
C TYR A 389 -16.87 -9.90 -9.89
N ALA A 390 -15.73 -9.23 -9.74
CA ALA A 390 -15.24 -8.22 -10.66
C ALA A 390 -13.71 -8.25 -10.72
N ARG A 391 -13.13 -7.77 -11.83
CA ARG A 391 -11.69 -7.83 -12.04
C ARG A 391 -11.13 -6.75 -12.96
N LEU A 392 -10.00 -6.20 -12.54
CA LEU A 392 -9.07 -5.40 -13.32
C LEU A 392 -7.74 -6.15 -13.46
N TYR A 393 -7.29 -6.42 -14.68
CA TYR A 393 -5.95 -6.91 -14.99
C TYR A 393 -5.08 -5.80 -15.59
N VAL A 394 -3.84 -5.72 -15.13
CA VAL A 394 -2.80 -4.90 -15.76
C VAL A 394 -1.63 -5.81 -16.14
N ALA A 395 -1.54 -6.11 -17.42
CA ALA A 395 -0.51 -6.96 -18.01
C ALA A 395 0.58 -6.08 -18.65
N ARG A 396 1.80 -6.17 -18.13
CA ARG A 396 2.93 -5.32 -18.50
C ARG A 396 3.96 -6.08 -19.31
N GLY A 397 4.44 -5.47 -20.39
CA GLY A 397 5.55 -6.00 -21.18
C GLY A 397 5.23 -7.24 -22.03
N LEU A 398 3.94 -7.54 -22.26
CA LEU A 398 3.55 -8.67 -23.11
C LEU A 398 3.69 -8.34 -24.60
N SER A 399 4.32 -9.25 -25.34
CA SER A 399 4.37 -9.21 -26.81
C SER A 399 2.97 -9.41 -27.41
N PRO A 400 2.71 -9.00 -28.67
CA PRO A 400 1.41 -9.23 -29.31
C PRO A 400 0.97 -10.70 -29.34
N MET A 401 1.92 -11.64 -29.37
CA MET A 401 1.62 -13.07 -29.27
C MET A 401 1.23 -13.48 -27.86
N ASP A 402 1.94 -12.98 -26.85
CA ASP A 402 1.65 -13.26 -25.44
C ASP A 402 0.32 -12.65 -25.01
N ARG A 403 -0.03 -11.45 -25.51
CA ARG A 403 -1.37 -10.84 -25.31
C ARG A 403 -2.49 -11.77 -25.78
N ARG A 404 -2.37 -12.35 -26.98
CA ARG A 404 -3.35 -13.33 -27.49
C ARG A 404 -3.38 -14.63 -26.69
N ALA A 405 -2.26 -15.03 -26.08
CA ALA A 405 -2.22 -16.19 -25.19
C ALA A 405 -2.94 -15.88 -23.87
N PHE A 406 -2.70 -14.68 -23.32
CA PHE A 406 -3.38 -14.17 -22.14
C PHE A 406 -4.90 -14.03 -22.36
N ASP A 407 -5.34 -13.34 -23.42
CA ASP A 407 -6.77 -13.17 -23.76
C ASP A 407 -7.50 -14.52 -23.88
N ARG A 408 -6.86 -15.52 -24.48
CA ARG A 408 -7.44 -16.87 -24.61
C ARG A 408 -7.55 -17.59 -23.26
N TRP A 409 -6.66 -17.29 -22.33
CA TRP A 409 -6.70 -17.85 -20.99
C TRP A 409 -7.73 -17.12 -20.10
N THR A 410 -7.93 -15.82 -20.26
CA THR A 410 -8.91 -15.07 -19.46
C THR A 410 -10.36 -15.33 -19.89
N GLU A 411 -10.61 -15.63 -21.16
CA GLU A 411 -11.95 -15.91 -21.71
C GLU A 411 -12.77 -16.97 -20.93
N PRO A 412 -12.22 -18.16 -20.56
CA PRO A 412 -12.94 -19.11 -19.72
C PRO A 412 -13.04 -18.71 -18.24
N HIS A 413 -12.26 -17.74 -17.78
CA HIS A 413 -12.18 -17.28 -16.39
C HIS A 413 -12.81 -15.89 -16.20
N ARG A 414 -13.90 -15.59 -16.89
CA ARG A 414 -14.63 -14.31 -16.74
C ARG A 414 -15.35 -14.25 -15.39
N PRO A 415 -15.42 -13.08 -14.73
CA PRO A 415 -16.16 -12.89 -13.48
C PRO A 415 -17.66 -13.28 -13.57
N ILE A 416 -18.25 -13.69 -12.45
CA ILE A 416 -19.64 -14.14 -12.32
C ILE A 416 -20.56 -12.89 -12.20
N PRO A 417 -21.71 -12.82 -12.93
CA PRO A 417 -22.77 -13.84 -13.04
C PRO A 417 -22.78 -14.61 -14.37
N TYR A 418 -21.67 -14.63 -15.10
CA TYR A 418 -21.60 -15.23 -16.43
C TYR A 418 -21.91 -16.74 -16.49
N ARG A 419 -21.91 -17.45 -15.34
CA ARG A 419 -22.13 -18.91 -15.29
C ARG A 419 -23.56 -19.37 -15.00
N GLN A 420 -24.46 -18.55 -14.45
CA GLN A 420 -25.78 -19.03 -14.00
C GLN A 420 -26.99 -18.27 -14.55
N VAL A 421 -26.84 -17.16 -15.28
CA VAL A 421 -28.01 -16.45 -15.83
C VAL A 421 -27.80 -16.11 -17.32
N PHE A 422 -28.50 -16.85 -18.18
CA PHE A 422 -28.91 -16.59 -19.56
C PHE A 422 -28.29 -17.40 -20.72
N THR A 423 -29.14 -18.29 -21.25
CA THR A 423 -29.27 -18.68 -22.67
C THR A 423 -29.92 -17.59 -23.55
N SER A 424 -29.90 -16.30 -23.18
CA SER A 424 -30.34 -15.22 -24.07
C SER A 424 -29.49 -13.97 -23.96
N ILE A 425 -28.96 -13.59 -25.11
CA ILE A 425 -28.16 -12.41 -25.39
C ILE A 425 -28.94 -11.15 -24.98
N THR A 426 -28.47 -10.46 -23.94
CA THR A 426 -28.72 -9.02 -23.72
C THR A 426 -27.57 -8.42 -22.92
N GLU A 427 -26.61 -7.86 -23.65
CA GLU A 427 -25.80 -6.63 -23.48
C GLU A 427 -25.56 -5.97 -22.09
N CYS A 428 -25.65 -6.64 -20.94
CA CYS A 428 -25.32 -6.03 -19.62
C CYS A 428 -24.02 -6.55 -18.96
N GLY A 429 -23.22 -7.39 -19.62
CA GLY A 429 -22.10 -8.12 -18.99
C GLY A 429 -20.67 -7.66 -19.33
N ALA A 430 -20.49 -6.54 -20.03
CA ALA A 430 -19.17 -6.08 -20.48
C ALA A 430 -18.42 -5.17 -19.48
N GLU A 431 -19.03 -4.83 -18.34
CA GLU A 431 -18.55 -3.78 -17.44
C GLU A 431 -17.67 -4.28 -16.27
N GLN A 432 -17.52 -5.59 -16.07
CA GLN A 432 -16.89 -6.17 -14.86
C GLN A 432 -15.56 -6.90 -15.10
N GLU A 433 -15.07 -6.90 -16.34
CA GLU A 433 -13.72 -7.32 -16.69
C GLU A 433 -13.02 -6.22 -17.49
N HIS A 434 -11.90 -5.75 -16.97
CA HIS A 434 -11.07 -4.76 -17.63
C HIS A 434 -9.62 -5.25 -17.71
N SER A 435 -9.08 -5.37 -18.92
CA SER A 435 -7.68 -5.79 -19.13
C SER A 435 -6.90 -4.69 -19.82
N ILE A 436 -5.82 -4.24 -19.18
CA ILE A 436 -4.94 -3.19 -19.68
C ILE A 436 -3.59 -3.80 -20.05
N TYR A 437 -3.14 -3.47 -21.26
CA TYR A 437 -1.83 -3.85 -21.78
C TYR A 437 -0.90 -2.66 -21.81
N ALA A 438 0.04 -2.62 -20.88
CA ALA A 438 0.96 -1.51 -20.68
C ALA A 438 2.43 -1.89 -20.98
N PRO A 439 3.33 -0.90 -21.12
CA PRO A 439 4.77 -1.14 -21.19
C PRO A 439 5.28 -1.97 -20.00
N ALA A 440 6.43 -2.63 -20.17
CA ALA A 440 7.07 -3.41 -19.12
C ALA A 440 7.29 -2.59 -17.85
N TYR A 441 7.28 -3.24 -16.69
CA TYR A 441 7.53 -2.61 -15.40
C TYR A 441 9.01 -2.23 -15.29
N PRO A 442 9.38 -0.94 -15.14
CA PRO A 442 10.76 -0.54 -15.03
C PRO A 442 11.32 -0.94 -13.66
N THR A 443 12.57 -1.38 -13.66
CA THR A 443 13.32 -1.72 -12.46
C THR A 443 14.47 -0.73 -12.35
N PRO A 444 14.28 0.43 -11.68
CA PRO A 444 15.34 1.41 -11.49
C PRO A 444 16.51 0.81 -10.70
N THR A 445 17.64 1.51 -10.62
CA THR A 445 18.84 0.97 -9.97
C THR A 445 18.72 0.85 -8.45
N SER A 446 17.70 1.48 -7.86
CA SER A 446 17.25 1.25 -6.49
C SER A 446 16.32 0.03 -6.33
N PHE A 447 15.94 -0.64 -7.42
CA PHE A 447 15.11 -1.85 -7.37
C PHE A 447 16.01 -3.08 -7.10
N PRO A 448 15.61 -4.02 -6.25
CA PRO A 448 16.45 -5.18 -5.93
C PRO A 448 16.69 -6.09 -7.14
N SER A 449 17.91 -6.59 -7.28
CA SER A 449 18.32 -7.47 -8.38
C SER A 449 18.05 -8.96 -8.09
N PHE A 450 16.82 -9.30 -7.73
CA PHE A 450 16.44 -10.68 -7.43
C PHE A 450 15.93 -11.49 -8.64
N PHE A 451 15.90 -10.92 -9.85
CA PHE A 451 15.43 -11.66 -11.03
C PHE A 451 16.51 -12.60 -11.56
N THR A 452 16.14 -13.85 -11.84
CA THR A 452 17.10 -14.83 -12.38
C THR A 452 17.44 -14.55 -13.85
N ALA A 453 16.48 -14.00 -14.60
CA ALA A 453 16.71 -13.54 -15.97
C ALA A 453 17.12 -12.05 -15.94
N SER A 454 18.08 -11.68 -16.79
CA SER A 454 18.42 -10.28 -16.97
C SER A 454 17.21 -9.51 -17.49
N PRO A 455 16.80 -8.40 -16.84
CA PRO A 455 15.70 -7.58 -17.33
C PRO A 455 15.98 -7.10 -18.76
N GLN A 456 14.92 -6.94 -19.54
CA GLN A 456 15.05 -6.40 -20.89
C GLN A 456 15.31 -4.89 -20.81
N LYS A 457 16.09 -4.33 -21.74
CA LYS A 457 16.19 -2.86 -21.83
C LYS A 457 14.87 -2.31 -22.33
N SER A 458 14.27 -1.38 -21.58
CA SER A 458 13.13 -0.59 -22.06
C SER A 458 13.56 0.39 -23.15
N TYR A 459 12.59 1.03 -23.80
CA TYR A 459 12.83 2.11 -24.77
C TYR A 459 13.67 3.26 -24.17
N HIS A 460 13.50 3.53 -22.87
CA HIS A 460 14.19 4.60 -22.14
C HIS A 460 15.51 4.15 -21.49
N GLY A 461 16.04 2.97 -21.85
CA GLY A 461 17.32 2.47 -21.35
C GLY A 461 17.29 1.86 -19.94
N THR A 462 16.28 2.18 -19.13
CA THR A 462 16.04 1.54 -17.81
C THR A 462 15.71 0.05 -18.00
N PRO A 463 16.31 -0.86 -17.22
CA PRO A 463 15.93 -2.27 -17.26
C PRO A 463 14.45 -2.42 -16.89
N ALA A 464 13.75 -3.34 -17.54
CA ALA A 464 12.32 -3.53 -17.33
C ALA A 464 11.93 -5.00 -17.45
N ILE A 465 10.82 -5.36 -16.82
CA ILE A 465 10.37 -6.73 -16.69
C ILE A 465 8.87 -6.86 -16.93
N SER A 466 8.47 -8.02 -17.43
CA SER A 466 7.06 -8.36 -17.63
C SER A 466 6.42 -8.74 -16.29
N ALA A 467 5.17 -8.29 -16.10
CA ALA A 467 4.44 -8.50 -14.86
C ALA A 467 2.94 -8.61 -15.14
N LEU A 468 2.22 -9.32 -14.27
CA LEU A 468 0.77 -9.26 -14.19
C LEU A 468 0.39 -8.81 -12.78
N SER A 469 -0.48 -7.81 -12.71
CA SER A 469 -1.17 -7.43 -11.47
C SER A 469 -2.67 -7.44 -11.68
N SER A 470 -3.42 -7.75 -10.63
CA SER A 470 -4.86 -7.77 -10.64
C SER A 470 -5.45 -7.20 -9.37
N LEU A 471 -6.44 -6.33 -9.53
CA LEU A 471 -7.42 -6.03 -8.49
C LEU A 471 -8.69 -6.80 -8.80
N HIS A 472 -9.22 -7.54 -7.84
CA HIS A 472 -10.40 -8.37 -8.06
C HIS A 472 -11.18 -8.58 -6.78
N THR A 473 -12.48 -8.82 -6.89
CA THR A 473 -13.35 -9.17 -5.76
C THR A 473 -13.72 -10.64 -5.83
N THR A 474 -13.82 -11.31 -4.69
CA THR A 474 -13.99 -12.77 -4.62
C THR A 474 -14.76 -13.16 -3.35
N PRO A 475 -15.49 -14.29 -3.33
CA PRO A 475 -16.08 -14.84 -2.11
C PRO A 475 -15.07 -15.13 -1.00
N ARG A 476 -13.77 -15.29 -1.33
CA ARG A 476 -12.72 -15.52 -0.31
C ARG A 476 -12.61 -14.38 0.71
N THR A 477 -13.06 -13.17 0.36
CA THR A 477 -13.19 -12.05 1.30
C THR A 477 -14.11 -12.41 2.49
N ALA A 478 -15.17 -13.19 2.26
CA ALA A 478 -16.08 -13.64 3.32
C ALA A 478 -15.34 -14.48 4.38
N GLN A 479 -14.41 -15.32 3.94
CA GLN A 479 -13.60 -16.17 4.84
C GLN A 479 -12.62 -15.35 5.70
N LEU A 480 -12.11 -14.23 5.15
CA LEU A 480 -11.28 -13.28 5.89
C LEU A 480 -12.09 -12.67 7.05
N PHE A 481 -13.28 -12.14 6.76
CA PHE A 481 -14.12 -11.53 7.79
C PHE A 481 -14.62 -12.54 8.82
N ALA A 482 -15.01 -13.75 8.39
CA ALA A 482 -15.36 -14.84 9.30
C ALA A 482 -14.23 -15.18 10.28
N ALA A 483 -12.97 -15.16 9.81
CA ALA A 483 -11.82 -15.46 10.67
C ALA A 483 -11.60 -14.38 11.74
N TYR A 484 -11.74 -13.10 11.38
CA TYR A 484 -11.67 -12.00 12.35
C TYR A 484 -12.86 -11.99 13.30
N ALA A 485 -14.09 -12.22 12.82
CA ALA A 485 -15.29 -12.28 13.64
C ALA A 485 -15.18 -13.34 14.74
N LYS A 486 -14.81 -14.58 14.35
CA LYS A 486 -14.59 -15.69 15.29
C LYS A 486 -13.54 -15.35 16.35
N LEU A 487 -12.42 -14.74 15.95
CA LEU A 487 -11.38 -14.34 16.90
C LEU A 487 -11.88 -13.26 17.87
N VAL A 488 -12.62 -12.26 17.40
CA VAL A 488 -13.19 -11.21 18.26
C VAL A 488 -14.14 -11.80 19.30
N GLU A 489 -15.03 -12.72 18.89
CA GLU A 489 -15.95 -13.42 19.78
C GLU A 489 -15.22 -14.30 20.81
N ASP A 490 -14.26 -15.12 20.36
CA ASP A 490 -13.45 -15.97 21.25
C ASP A 490 -12.68 -15.13 22.29
N SER A 491 -12.16 -13.97 21.87
CA SER A 491 -11.44 -13.04 22.71
C SER A 491 -12.34 -12.37 23.74
N ALA A 492 -13.58 -12.05 23.37
CA ALA A 492 -14.59 -11.51 24.29
C ALA A 492 -14.88 -12.47 25.46
N HIS A 493 -14.80 -13.79 25.21
CA HIS A 493 -15.01 -14.82 26.22
C HIS A 493 -13.76 -15.12 27.05
N ARG A 494 -12.58 -15.17 26.43
CA ARG A 494 -11.36 -15.72 27.05
C ARG A 494 -10.32 -14.67 27.48
N LYS A 495 -10.38 -13.45 26.94
CA LYS A 495 -9.34 -12.41 27.06
C LYS A 495 -9.92 -11.01 27.28
N ALA A 496 -10.98 -10.92 28.09
CA ALA A 496 -11.65 -9.66 28.40
C ALA A 496 -10.74 -8.61 29.07
N ASP A 497 -9.71 -9.05 29.78
CA ASP A 497 -8.68 -8.20 30.38
C ASP A 497 -7.78 -7.53 29.33
N VAL A 498 -7.37 -8.27 28.29
CA VAL A 498 -6.60 -7.71 27.16
C VAL A 498 -7.43 -6.68 26.41
N LEU A 499 -8.70 -6.99 26.11
CA LEU A 499 -9.62 -6.08 25.44
C LEU A 499 -9.90 -4.82 26.28
N GLY A 500 -10.10 -4.98 27.59
CA GLY A 500 -10.24 -3.84 28.50
C GLY A 500 -8.98 -2.97 28.57
N ALA A 501 -7.79 -3.57 28.47
CA ALA A 501 -6.52 -2.84 28.39
C ALA A 501 -6.35 -2.08 27.07
N MET A 502 -6.98 -2.53 25.98
CA MET A 502 -7.09 -1.79 24.73
C MET A 502 -8.12 -0.64 24.80
N GLY A 503 -8.87 -0.55 25.91
CA GLY A 503 -9.94 0.42 26.09
C GLY A 503 -11.24 0.07 25.38
N LEU A 504 -11.44 -1.21 25.01
CA LEU A 504 -12.66 -1.68 24.36
C LEU A 504 -13.68 -2.15 25.40
N GLU A 505 -14.89 -1.59 25.33
CA GLU A 505 -16.01 -2.03 26.14
C GLU A 505 -16.65 -3.32 25.59
N LYS A 506 -17.33 -4.08 26.45
CA LYS A 506 -17.95 -5.36 26.05
C LYS A 506 -18.95 -5.20 24.90
N ASP A 507 -19.72 -4.12 24.90
CA ASP A 507 -20.71 -3.86 23.87
C ASP A 507 -20.04 -3.47 22.54
N GLU A 508 -18.92 -2.73 22.57
CA GLU A 508 -18.12 -2.39 21.39
C GLU A 508 -17.48 -3.62 20.75
N VAL A 509 -16.97 -4.55 21.57
CA VAL A 509 -16.40 -5.82 21.09
C VAL A 509 -17.49 -6.66 20.41
N LYS A 510 -18.69 -6.69 21.00
CA LYS A 510 -19.83 -7.39 20.40
C LYS A 510 -20.23 -6.73 19.07
N GLU A 511 -20.34 -5.41 19.03
CA GLU A 511 -20.66 -4.66 17.81
C GLU A 511 -19.61 -4.87 16.71
N LEU A 512 -18.33 -4.96 17.08
CA LEU A 512 -17.25 -5.31 16.16
C LEU A 512 -17.45 -6.70 15.55
N GLY A 513 -17.75 -7.71 16.37
CA GLY A 513 -18.06 -9.06 15.90
C GLY A 513 -19.28 -9.10 14.97
N ASP A 514 -20.39 -8.49 15.39
CA ASP A 514 -21.63 -8.40 14.61
C ASP A 514 -21.39 -7.70 13.25
N SER A 515 -20.60 -6.62 13.24
CA SER A 515 -20.24 -5.89 12.01
C SER A 515 -19.42 -6.76 11.05
N LEU A 516 -18.44 -7.52 11.56
CA LEU A 516 -17.62 -8.40 10.73
C LEU A 516 -18.43 -9.55 10.14
N TRP A 517 -19.42 -10.09 10.88
CA TRP A 517 -20.35 -11.07 10.32
C TRP A 517 -21.24 -10.47 9.23
N ALA A 518 -21.77 -9.26 9.43
CA ALA A 518 -22.51 -8.56 8.39
C ALA A 518 -21.65 -8.32 7.13
N MET A 519 -20.39 -7.95 7.31
CA MET A 519 -19.41 -7.83 6.22
C MET A 519 -19.15 -9.17 5.55
N ARG A 520 -19.02 -10.28 6.30
CA ARG A 520 -18.89 -11.64 5.74
C ARG A 520 -20.06 -11.96 4.82
N ASP A 521 -21.29 -11.69 5.26
CA ASP A 521 -22.50 -12.02 4.53
C ASP A 521 -22.65 -11.23 3.22
N ALA A 522 -22.09 -10.03 3.15
CA ALA A 522 -22.05 -9.24 1.91
C ALA A 522 -21.19 -9.89 0.79
N TYR A 523 -20.22 -10.74 1.15
CA TYR A 523 -19.32 -11.41 0.19
C TYR A 523 -19.59 -12.89 0.01
N ALA A 524 -20.28 -13.52 0.97
CA ALA A 524 -20.70 -14.90 0.86
C ALA A 524 -21.57 -15.08 -0.39
N GLY A 525 -21.15 -15.97 -1.30
CA GLY A 525 -22.00 -16.30 -2.45
C GLY A 525 -23.31 -16.93 -1.97
N ALA A 526 -24.35 -16.94 -2.81
CA ALA A 526 -25.63 -17.57 -2.47
C ALA A 526 -25.51 -19.08 -2.10
N GLU A 527 -24.37 -19.72 -2.41
CA GLU A 527 -24.05 -21.11 -2.08
C GLU A 527 -23.41 -21.27 -0.68
N ASP A 528 -22.68 -20.27 -0.15
CA ASP A 528 -22.00 -20.32 1.17
C ASP A 528 -22.93 -20.12 2.38
N VAL A 529 -24.21 -19.82 2.15
CA VAL A 529 -25.24 -19.71 3.20
C VAL A 529 -25.77 -21.10 3.59
N LEU A 530 -25.59 -22.12 2.75
CA LEU A 530 -26.15 -23.46 2.96
C LEU A 530 -25.22 -24.40 3.73
N ASP A 531 -23.89 -24.27 3.57
CA ASP A 531 -22.93 -25.14 4.27
C ASP A 531 -22.73 -24.74 5.76
N GLY A 532 -23.28 -23.60 6.20
CA GLY A 532 -23.21 -23.13 7.58
C GLY A 532 -24.30 -23.69 8.52
N GLU A 533 -25.28 -24.45 8.00
CA GLU A 533 -26.35 -25.05 8.82
C GLU A 533 -26.06 -26.52 9.23
N ASP A 534 -24.98 -27.14 8.74
CA ASP A 534 -24.68 -28.56 8.98
C ASP A 534 -23.67 -28.84 10.11
N GLU A 535 -23.24 -27.84 10.88
CA GLU A 535 -22.50 -28.05 12.13
C GLU A 535 -23.44 -28.01 13.35
N GLU A 536 -23.72 -29.19 13.90
CA GLU A 536 -24.35 -29.50 15.20
C GLU A 536 -25.88 -29.32 15.35
N LEU A 537 -26.65 -30.18 14.68
CA LEU A 537 -27.81 -30.78 15.35
C LEU A 537 -27.35 -32.03 16.09
N GLY A 538 -27.00 -31.83 17.37
CA GLY A 538 -26.77 -32.92 18.31
C GLY A 538 -27.95 -33.89 18.32
N GLU A 539 -27.64 -35.16 18.04
CA GLU A 539 -28.51 -36.28 18.38
C GLU A 539 -28.65 -36.33 19.91
N ASP A 540 -29.75 -35.79 20.43
CA ASP A 540 -30.22 -36.13 21.78
C ASP A 540 -31.27 -37.24 21.69
N GLU A 541 -31.03 -38.23 22.54
CA GLU A 541 -31.54 -39.60 22.61
C GLU A 541 -33.06 -39.74 22.90
N GLU A 542 -33.64 -40.88 22.45
CA GLU A 542 -34.75 -41.57 23.15
C GLU A 542 -34.22 -42.71 24.02
#